data_AF-K2AQY5-F1
#
_entry.id   AF-K2AQY5-F1
#
_cell.length_a   1.000
_cell.length_b   1.000
_cell.length_c   1.000
_cell.angle_alpha   90.00
_cell.angle_beta   90.00
_cell.angle_gamma   90.00
#
_symmetry.space_group_name_H-M   'P 1'
#
loop_
_entity.id
_entity.type
_entity.pdbx_description
1 polymer ?
#
loop_
_entity_poly.entity_id
_entity_poly.type
_entity_poly.pdbx_seq_one_letter_code
_entity_poly.pdbx_strand_id
1 'polypeptide(L)'
;MFRPSPKPLIPDRVRKITGSFSWIDHRLITQGWFDVLSRDEILTYLWWTTVGDKNGISFYSDEKTATRLKLSVPQIQTARQGLVEKQLVVYRSGVIQVLDLPRRFL
;
A
#
# COMPACT_ATOMS: atom_id res chain seq x y z
N MET A 1 -17.91 -21.20 -17.38
CA MET A 1 -18.92 -20.26 -17.93
C MET A 1 -18.22 -18.92 -18.15
N PHE A 2 -18.03 -18.50 -19.41
CA PHE A 2 -17.41 -17.20 -19.71
C PHE A 2 -18.42 -16.10 -19.35
N ARG A 3 -18.12 -15.29 -18.32
CA ARG A 3 -18.83 -14.01 -18.11
C ARG A 3 -18.12 -12.96 -18.96
N PRO A 4 -18.83 -12.26 -19.87
CA PRO A 4 -18.22 -11.15 -20.59
C PRO A 4 -17.74 -10.09 -19.58
N SER A 5 -16.58 -9.51 -19.83
CA SER A 5 -16.05 -8.44 -18.99
C SER A 5 -17.06 -7.28 -18.94
N PRO A 6 -17.35 -6.74 -17.74
CA PRO A 6 -18.27 -5.62 -17.62
C PRO A 6 -17.73 -4.41 -18.40
N LYS A 7 -18.62 -3.71 -19.11
CA LYS A 7 -18.30 -2.43 -19.75
C LYS A 7 -18.17 -1.33 -18.68
N PRO A 8 -17.30 -0.32 -18.87
CA PRO A 8 -17.26 0.83 -17.97
C PRO A 8 -18.63 1.52 -17.87
N LEU A 9 -19.04 1.86 -16.65
CA LEU A 9 -20.33 2.53 -16.40
C LEU A 9 -20.36 3.96 -16.96
N ILE A 10 -19.19 4.62 -17.00
CA ILE A 10 -19.00 5.98 -17.55
C ILE A 10 -17.80 5.91 -18.53
N PRO A 11 -18.03 5.52 -19.80
CA PRO A 11 -16.96 5.21 -20.75
C PRO A 11 -16.00 6.38 -21.07
N ASP A 12 -16.49 7.62 -20.97
CA ASP A 12 -15.73 8.85 -21.19
C ASP A 12 -14.83 9.24 -19.99
N ARG A 13 -15.06 8.65 -18.81
CA ARG A 13 -14.29 8.90 -17.58
C ARG A 13 -13.45 7.71 -17.11
N VAL A 14 -13.03 6.84 -18.04
CA VAL A 14 -12.07 5.79 -17.72
C VAL A 14 -10.74 6.45 -17.30
N ARG A 15 -10.24 6.07 -16.12
CA ARG A 15 -8.99 6.59 -15.55
C ARG A 15 -7.84 6.36 -16.51
N LYS A 16 -6.95 7.35 -16.63
CA LYS A 16 -5.72 7.29 -17.42
C LYS A 16 -4.52 7.61 -16.52
N ILE A 17 -3.38 6.98 -16.80
CA ILE A 17 -2.11 7.37 -16.19
C ILE A 17 -1.57 8.55 -17.00
N THR A 18 -1.51 9.73 -16.37
CA THR A 18 -1.09 10.99 -17.03
C THR A 18 0.24 11.54 -16.49
N GLY A 19 0.93 10.78 -15.64
CA GLY A 19 2.19 11.17 -15.00
C GLY A 19 2.80 9.99 -14.24
N SER A 20 3.64 10.27 -13.24
CA SER A 20 4.18 9.24 -12.35
C SER A 20 3.05 8.45 -11.69
N PHE A 21 3.22 7.13 -11.61
CA PHE A 21 2.26 6.25 -10.98
C PHE A 21 2.96 5.24 -10.11
N SER A 22 2.26 4.82 -9.06
CA SER A 22 2.56 3.64 -8.29
C SER A 22 1.51 2.58 -8.56
N TRP A 23 1.84 1.33 -8.29
CA TRP A 23 0.95 0.19 -8.48
C TRP A 23 0.87 -0.63 -7.20
N ILE A 24 -0.25 -1.31 -7.02
CA ILE A 24 -0.51 -2.19 -5.87
C ILE A 24 -0.61 -3.60 -6.43
N ASP A 25 0.19 -4.52 -5.91
CA ASP A 25 0.15 -5.91 -6.35
C ASP A 25 -1.17 -6.56 -5.94
N HIS A 26 -1.85 -7.18 -6.91
CA HIS A 26 -3.10 -7.90 -6.66
C HIS A 26 -2.93 -9.09 -5.71
N ARG A 27 -1.70 -9.60 -5.52
CA ARG A 27 -1.37 -10.62 -4.51
C ARG A 27 -1.76 -10.21 -3.10
N LEU A 28 -1.85 -8.91 -2.78
CA LEU A 28 -2.40 -8.46 -1.50
C LEU A 28 -3.80 -9.02 -1.21
N ILE A 29 -4.61 -9.16 -2.25
CA ILE A 29 -5.97 -9.70 -2.15
C ILE A 29 -5.95 -11.19 -2.46
N THR A 30 -5.31 -11.61 -3.56
CA THR A 30 -5.38 -13.00 -4.03
C THR A 30 -4.58 -13.99 -3.17
N GLN A 31 -3.70 -13.50 -2.29
CA GLN A 31 -2.92 -14.31 -1.35
C GLN A 31 -3.24 -14.01 0.13
N GLY A 32 -4.39 -13.38 0.43
CA GLY A 32 -4.90 -13.26 1.80
C GLY A 32 -4.18 -12.25 2.71
N TRP A 33 -3.34 -11.35 2.19
CA TRP A 33 -2.69 -10.34 3.02
C TRP A 33 -3.71 -9.42 3.71
N PHE A 34 -4.81 -9.07 3.03
CA PHE A 34 -5.87 -8.26 3.62
C PHE A 34 -6.57 -8.94 4.80
N ASP A 35 -6.52 -10.28 4.90
CA ASP A 35 -7.15 -11.02 6.00
C ASP A 35 -6.32 -10.93 7.30
N VAL A 36 -5.03 -10.67 7.19
CA VAL A 36 -4.11 -10.59 8.35
C VAL A 36 -3.67 -9.19 8.72
N LEU A 37 -3.81 -8.24 7.79
CA LEU A 37 -3.45 -6.86 8.02
C LEU A 37 -4.58 -6.17 8.75
N SER A 38 -4.24 -5.48 9.83
CA SER A 38 -5.15 -4.55 10.47
C SER A 38 -5.53 -3.43 9.50
N ARG A 39 -6.66 -2.77 9.77
CA ARG A 39 -7.10 -1.59 9.01
C ARG A 39 -6.00 -0.54 8.90
N ASP A 40 -5.29 -0.25 9.99
CA ASP A 40 -4.28 0.80 10.03
C ASP A 40 -3.01 0.38 9.24
N GLU A 41 -2.66 -0.92 9.21
CA GLU A 41 -1.62 -1.45 8.33
C GLU A 41 -1.99 -1.36 6.84
N ILE A 42 -3.24 -1.71 6.48
CA ILE A 42 -3.74 -1.59 5.10
C ILE A 42 -3.64 -0.13 4.64
N LEU A 43 -4.17 0.82 5.43
CA LEU A 43 -4.12 2.24 5.11
C LEU A 43 -2.68 2.75 4.96
N THR A 44 -1.80 2.34 5.87
CA THR A 44 -0.40 2.76 5.87
C THR A 44 0.37 2.22 4.67
N TYR A 45 0.19 0.93 4.34
CA TYR A 45 0.82 0.30 3.17
C TYR A 45 0.38 0.95 1.86
N LEU A 46 -0.94 1.14 1.68
CA LEU A 46 -1.48 1.75 0.45
C LEU A 46 -1.01 3.20 0.29
N TRP A 47 -0.90 3.93 1.39
CA TRP A 47 -0.35 5.29 1.39
C TRP A 47 1.10 5.32 0.94
N TRP A 48 1.98 4.57 1.59
CA TRP A 48 3.41 4.58 1.21
C TRP A 48 3.66 4.01 -0.17
N THR A 49 2.83 3.08 -0.64
CA THR A 49 2.85 2.66 -2.04
C THR A 49 2.54 3.84 -2.97
N THR A 50 1.53 4.65 -2.62
CA THR A 50 1.10 5.81 -3.43
C THR A 50 2.15 6.93 -3.47
N VAL A 51 2.88 7.15 -2.37
CA VAL A 51 3.89 8.22 -2.26
C VAL A 51 5.33 7.73 -2.42
N GLY A 52 5.52 6.46 -2.79
CA GLY A 52 6.82 5.87 -3.09
C GLY A 52 7.24 6.14 -4.53
N ASP A 53 8.56 6.15 -4.76
CA ASP A 53 9.11 6.15 -6.11
C ASP A 53 8.99 4.76 -6.78
N LYS A 54 9.58 4.62 -7.99
CA LYS A 54 9.58 3.34 -8.73
C LYS A 54 10.26 2.18 -8.00
N ASN A 55 11.06 2.44 -6.98
CA ASN A 55 11.73 1.44 -6.15
C ASN A 55 10.98 1.18 -4.83
N GLY A 56 9.80 1.79 -4.66
CA GLY A 56 9.00 1.73 -3.44
C GLY A 56 9.51 2.65 -2.32
N ILE A 57 10.45 3.57 -2.60
CA ILE A 57 11.10 4.39 -1.57
C ILE A 57 10.30 5.66 -1.30
N SER A 58 10.05 5.95 -0.02
CA SER A 58 9.42 7.17 0.44
C SER A 58 10.16 7.79 1.63
N PHE A 59 10.09 9.13 1.72
CA PHE A 59 10.69 9.95 2.79
C PHE A 59 9.62 10.63 3.67
N TYR A 60 8.38 10.13 3.62
CA TYR A 60 7.32 10.63 4.49
C TYR A 60 7.54 10.16 5.93
N SER A 61 7.62 11.10 6.87
CA SER A 61 7.71 10.79 8.30
C SER A 61 6.40 10.20 8.83
N ASP A 62 6.46 9.58 10.01
CA ASP A 62 5.28 9.06 10.70
C ASP A 62 4.27 10.19 10.99
N GLU A 63 4.73 11.40 11.34
CA GLU A 63 3.86 12.56 11.62
C GLU A 63 3.11 13.05 10.37
N LYS A 64 3.81 13.14 9.24
CA LYS A 64 3.18 13.53 7.97
C LYS A 64 2.19 12.45 7.52
N THR A 65 2.54 11.18 7.68
CA THR A 65 1.67 10.05 7.37
C THR A 65 0.43 10.05 8.25
N ALA A 66 0.60 10.22 9.57
CA ALA A 66 -0.48 10.33 10.55
C ALA A 66 -1.46 11.45 10.19
N THR A 67 -0.94 12.63 9.87
CA THR A 67 -1.75 13.78 9.43
C THR A 67 -2.56 13.47 8.17
N ARG A 68 -1.96 12.82 7.16
CA ARG A 68 -2.63 12.49 5.90
C ARG A 68 -3.70 11.42 6.06
N LEU A 69 -3.43 10.42 6.90
CA LEU A 69 -4.32 9.29 7.15
C LEU A 69 -5.34 9.58 8.26
N LYS A 70 -5.25 10.73 8.93
CA LYS A 70 -6.10 11.10 10.08
C LYS A 70 -6.02 10.05 11.20
N LEU A 71 -4.82 9.54 11.42
CA LEU A 71 -4.46 8.61 12.49
C LEU A 71 -3.51 9.32 13.47
N SER A 72 -3.37 8.78 14.68
CA SER A 72 -2.34 9.25 15.60
C SER A 72 -0.95 8.70 15.20
N VAL A 73 0.11 9.38 15.61
CA VAL A 73 1.49 8.92 15.37
C VAL A 73 1.73 7.52 15.97
N PRO A 74 1.30 7.19 17.20
CA PRO A 74 1.43 5.84 17.73
C PRO A 74 0.74 4.77 16.88
N GLN A 75 -0.40 5.07 16.26
CA GLN A 75 -1.07 4.14 15.34
C GLN A 75 -0.23 3.90 14.08
N ILE A 76 0.35 4.94 13.50
CA ILE A 76 1.26 4.79 12.35
C ILE A 76 2.51 4.01 12.72
N GLN A 77 3.12 4.28 13.88
CA GLN A 77 4.29 3.54 14.36
C GLN A 77 3.98 2.06 14.58
N THR A 78 2.82 1.75 15.17
CA THR A 78 2.35 0.37 15.38
C THR A 78 2.10 -0.33 14.04
N ALA A 79 1.40 0.33 13.12
CA ALA A 79 1.15 -0.20 11.78
C ALA A 79 2.46 -0.42 11.01
N ARG A 80 3.39 0.54 11.06
CA ARG A 80 4.73 0.42 10.45
C ARG A 80 5.47 -0.80 10.96
N GLN A 81 5.49 -0.98 12.29
CA GLN A 81 6.16 -2.09 12.93
C GLN A 81 5.55 -3.43 12.47
N GLY A 82 4.22 -3.53 12.45
CA GLY A 82 3.52 -4.73 11.97
C GLY A 82 3.78 -5.03 10.49
N LEU A 83 3.88 -4.01 9.63
CA LEU A 83 4.27 -4.16 8.22
C LEU A 83 5.73 -4.62 8.06
N VAL A 84 6.64 -4.13 8.91
CA VAL A 84 8.05 -4.55 8.92
C VAL A 84 8.17 -6.02 9.34
N GLU A 85 7.47 -6.43 10.39
CA GLU A 85 7.44 -7.82 10.86
C GLU A 85 6.92 -8.79 9.79
N LYS A 86 5.94 -8.34 9.01
CA LYS A 86 5.37 -9.08 7.87
C LYS A 86 6.20 -8.99 6.59
N GLN A 87 7.35 -8.31 6.63
CA GLN A 87 8.26 -8.11 5.49
C GLN A 87 7.60 -7.43 4.29
N LEU A 88 6.61 -6.55 4.55
CA LEU A 88 5.93 -5.77 3.51
C LEU A 88 6.60 -4.42 3.28
N VAL A 89 7.30 -3.91 4.30
CA VAL A 89 8.10 -2.70 4.22
C VAL A 89 9.40 -2.88 5.01
N VAL A 90 10.39 -2.05 4.72
CA VAL A 90 11.54 -1.82 5.60
C VAL A 90 11.59 -0.35 6.00
N TYR A 91 12.02 -0.06 7.22
CA TYR A 91 12.19 1.29 7.74
C TYR A 91 13.56 1.48 8.35
N ARG A 92 14.29 2.49 7.88
CA ARG A 92 15.64 2.85 8.36
C ARG A 92 15.79 4.36 8.34
N SER A 93 16.05 4.96 9.51
CA SER A 93 16.45 6.38 9.61
C SER A 93 15.55 7.37 8.86
N GLY A 94 14.22 7.20 8.94
CA GLY A 94 13.27 8.08 8.26
C GLY A 94 12.99 7.75 6.78
N VAL A 95 13.61 6.69 6.25
CA VAL A 95 13.38 6.16 4.90
C VAL A 95 12.56 4.89 5.00
N ILE A 96 11.51 4.80 4.19
CA ILE A 96 10.67 3.62 4.03
C ILE A 96 10.86 3.07 2.64
N GLN A 97 10.94 1.75 2.51
CA GLN A 97 10.81 1.08 1.24
C GLN A 97 9.69 0.03 1.30
N VAL A 98 8.72 0.16 0.40
CA VAL A 98 7.73 -0.90 0.14
C VAL A 98 8.42 -2.02 -0.62
N LEU A 99 8.28 -3.25 -0.12
CA LEU A 99 8.99 -4.42 -0.62
C LEU A 99 8.13 -5.20 -1.64
N ASP A 100 8.79 -6.01 -2.45
CA ASP A 100 8.09 -7.05 -3.22
C ASP A 100 7.40 -8.02 -2.24
N LEU A 101 6.17 -8.43 -2.56
CA LEU A 101 5.41 -9.31 -1.68
C LEU A 101 6.07 -10.69 -1.61
N PRO A 102 6.17 -11.29 -0.41
CA PRO A 102 6.66 -12.66 -0.26
C PRO A 102 5.93 -13.65 -1.16
N ARG A 103 6.65 -14.64 -1.72
CA ARG A 103 6.11 -15.61 -2.68
C ARG A 103 5.03 -16.53 -2.10
N ARG A 104 5.01 -16.68 -0.77
CA ARG A 104 3.98 -17.39 -0.03
C ARG A 104 3.71 -16.64 1.26
N PHE A 105 2.42 -16.48 1.53
CA PHE A 105 1.93 -16.35 2.89
C PHE A 105 2.28 -17.67 3.61
N LEU A 106 2.95 -17.61 4.77
CA LEU A 106 3.26 -18.81 5.56
C LEU A 106 1.98 -19.58 5.90
#